data_AF-A0A920RWL5-F1
#
_entry.id   AF-A0A920RWL5-F1
#
_cell.length_a   1.000
_cell.length_b   1.000
_cell.length_c   1.000
_cell.angle_alpha   90.00
_cell.angle_beta   90.00
_cell.angle_gamma   90.00
#
_symmetry.space_group_name_H-M   'P 1'
#
loop_
_entity.id
_entity.type
_entity.pdbx_description
1 polymer ?
#
loop_
_entity_poly.entity_id
_entity_poly.type
_entity_poly.pdbx_seq_one_letter_code
_entity_poly.pdbx_strand_id
1 'polypeptide(L)' 'MEAQARALEFYAKFEKPFLGVFAGNDPVTNPMKNLIPKMVPNARMHPDIGGGHFFQWTRARELASVLVNFMEE' A
#
# COMPACT_ATOMS: atom_id res chain seq x y z
N MET A 1 -8.99 -5.97 -20.18
CA MET A 1 -8.68 -4.53 -20.09
C MET A 1 -9.85 -3.74 -19.50
N GLU A 2 -11.10 -4.00 -19.89
CA GLU A 2 -12.26 -3.31 -19.30
C GLU A 2 -12.37 -3.46 -17.78
N ALA A 3 -12.10 -4.66 -17.23
CA ALA A 3 -12.15 -4.88 -15.79
C ALA A 3 -11.12 -4.02 -15.02
N GLN A 4 -9.91 -3.86 -15.59
CA GLN A 4 -8.89 -3.00 -15.01
C GLN A 4 -9.31 -1.53 -15.04
N ALA A 5 -9.89 -1.06 -16.14
CA ALA A 5 -10.41 0.32 -16.25
C ALA A 5 -11.51 0.58 -15.21
N ARG A 6 -12.47 -0.34 -15.06
CA ARG A 6 -13.53 -0.23 -14.04
C ARG A 6 -12.97 -0.20 -12.61
N ALA A 7 -11.93 -0.99 -12.32
CA ALA A 7 -11.27 -0.97 -11.02
C ALA A 7 -10.58 0.39 -10.76
N LEU A 8 -9.90 0.95 -11.76
CA LEU A 8 -9.28 2.27 -11.66
C LEU A 8 -10.32 3.38 -11.41
N GLU A 9 -11.45 3.35 -12.11
CA GLU A 9 -12.55 4.30 -11.89
C GLU A 9 -13.15 4.19 -10.48
N PHE A 10 -13.29 2.97 -9.96
CA PHE A 10 -13.75 2.72 -8.60
C PHE A 10 -12.77 3.27 -7.57
N TYR A 11 -11.49 2.92 -7.69
CA TYR A 11 -10.45 3.32 -6.74
C TYR A 11 -10.16 4.82 -6.77
N ALA A 12 -10.33 5.48 -7.91
CA ALA A 12 -10.20 6.94 -8.04
C ALA A 12 -11.24 7.71 -7.21
N LYS A 13 -12.37 7.07 -6.87
CA LYS A 13 -13.47 7.63 -6.06
C LYS A 13 -13.57 6.96 -4.69
N PHE A 14 -12.56 6.19 -4.28
CA PHE A 14 -12.60 5.47 -3.02
C PHE A 14 -12.35 6.41 -1.85
N GLU A 15 -13.35 6.62 -0.99
CA GLU A 15 -13.28 7.61 0.09
C GLU A 15 -12.88 7.01 1.44
N LYS A 16 -12.93 5.68 1.58
CA LYS A 16 -12.52 5.02 2.83
C LYS A 16 -11.00 5.18 3.03
N PRO A 17 -10.53 5.18 4.29
CA PRO A 17 -9.11 5.19 4.58
C PRO A 17 -8.37 4.09 3.81
N PHE A 18 -7.25 4.46 3.17
CA PHE A 18 -6.42 3.56 2.40
C PHE A 18 -4.95 3.75 2.83
N LEU A 19 -4.29 2.67 3.23
CA LEU A 19 -2.89 2.67 3.63
C LEU A 19 -2.06 1.86 2.64
N GLY A 20 -1.00 2.46 2.09
CA GLY A 20 0.03 1.77 1.33
C GLY A 20 1.29 1.55 2.17
N VAL A 21 1.66 0.29 2.38
CA VAL A 21 2.90 -0.11 3.07
C VAL A 21 3.75 -0.97 2.13
N PHE A 22 5.01 -0.59 1.92
CA PHE A 22 5.94 -1.25 1.01
C PHE A 22 7.25 -1.59 1.73
N ALA A 23 7.97 -2.58 1.21
CA ALA A 23 9.28 -2.95 1.74
C ALA A 23 10.39 -1.97 1.37
N GLY A 24 10.29 -1.29 0.23
CA GLY A 24 11.36 -0.45 -0.33
C GLY A 24 12.56 -1.22 -0.89
N ASN A 25 12.77 -2.47 -0.48
CA ASN A 25 13.76 -3.39 -1.02
C ASN A 25 13.14 -4.65 -1.66
N ASP A 26 11.90 -4.54 -2.17
CA ASP A 26 11.25 -5.57 -3.00
C ASP A 26 11.26 -5.17 -4.48
N PRO A 27 12.17 -5.73 -5.32
CA PRO A 27 12.27 -5.36 -6.72
C PRO A 27 11.01 -5.68 -7.54
N VAL A 28 10.17 -6.60 -7.08
CA VAL A 28 8.96 -7.03 -7.80
C VAL A 28 7.87 -5.97 -7.72
N THR A 29 7.62 -5.41 -6.54
CA THR A 29 6.47 -4.51 -6.29
C THR A 29 6.86 -3.04 -6.14
N ASN A 30 8.12 -2.71 -5.88
CA ASN A 30 8.60 -1.32 -5.74
C ASN A 30 8.17 -0.39 -6.90
N PRO A 31 8.20 -0.80 -8.19
CA PRO A 31 7.75 0.06 -9.28
C PRO A 31 6.28 0.51 -9.15
N MET A 32 5.44 -0.27 -8.46
CA MET A 32 4.03 0.04 -8.24
C MET A 32 3.80 1.09 -7.15
N LYS A 33 4.75 1.31 -6.24
CA LYS A 33 4.61 2.24 -5.11
C LYS A 33 4.18 3.64 -5.57
N ASN A 34 4.77 4.12 -6.67
CA ASN A 34 4.48 5.45 -7.23
C ASN A 34 3.16 5.51 -8.04
N LEU A 35 2.52 4.37 -8.29
CA LEU A 35 1.23 4.29 -8.98
C LEU A 35 0.06 4.38 -8.00
N ILE A 36 0.23 3.91 -6.76
CA ILE A 36 -0.86 3.88 -5.75
C ILE A 36 -1.53 5.25 -5.57
N PRO A 37 -0.79 6.38 -5.36
CA PRO A 37 -1.44 7.69 -5.20
C PRO A 37 -2.14 8.19 -6.47
N LYS A 38 -1.78 7.67 -7.64
CA LYS A 38 -2.47 7.99 -8.91
C LYS A 38 -3.77 7.20 -9.06
N MET A 39 -3.83 6.00 -8.48
CA MET A 39 -5.00 5.11 -8.53
C MET A 39 -6.01 5.42 -7.43
N VAL A 40 -5.53 5.76 -6.23
CA VAL A 40 -6.32 6.05 -5.03
C VAL A 40 -5.83 7.39 -4.46
N PRO A 41 -6.46 8.52 -4.82
CA PRO A 41 -5.95 9.86 -4.48
C PRO A 41 -5.85 10.14 -2.97
N ASN A 42 -6.69 9.48 -2.16
CA ASN A 42 -6.69 9.61 -0.70
C ASN A 42 -5.78 8.60 0.01
N ALA A 43 -4.97 7.82 -0.72
CA ALA A 43 -4.06 6.85 -0.12
C ALA A 43 -2.97 7.53 0.73
N ARG A 44 -2.82 7.07 1.97
CA ARG A 44 -1.72 7.41 2.85
C ARG A 44 -0.57 6.43 2.61
N MET A 45 0.62 6.95 2.30
CA MET A 45 1.80 6.11 2.06
C MET A 45 2.68 6.09 3.31
N HIS A 46 2.88 4.90 3.87
CA HIS A 46 3.84 4.70 4.96
C HIS A 46 5.28 4.66 4.41
N PRO A 47 6.29 5.14 5.17
CA PRO A 47 7.69 4.88 4.86
C PRO A 47 7.98 3.39 4.64
N ASP A 48 9.02 3.10 3.84
CA ASP A 48 9.40 1.72 3.56
C ASP A 48 9.90 1.00 4.82
N ILE A 49 9.39 -0.20 5.07
CA ILE A 49 9.67 -0.95 6.31
C ILE A 49 10.81 -1.99 6.17
N GLY A 50 11.35 -2.17 4.96
CA GLY A 50 12.34 -3.21 4.66
C GLY A 50 11.72 -4.61 4.64
N GLY A 51 12.57 -5.64 4.69
CA GLY A 51 12.14 -7.04 4.81
C GLY A 51 11.90 -7.81 3.49
N GLY A 52 12.11 -7.18 2.34
CA GLY A 52 11.97 -7.82 1.03
C GLY A 52 10.53 -8.18 0.68
N HIS A 53 10.35 -9.09 -0.28
CA HIS A 53 9.03 -9.40 -0.84
C HIS A 53 8.02 -9.94 0.19
N PHE A 54 8.51 -10.72 1.16
CA PHE A 54 7.70 -11.30 2.23
C PHE A 54 7.99 -10.63 3.58
N PHE A 55 7.94 -9.29 3.62
CA PHE A 55 8.28 -8.53 4.82
C PHE A 55 7.37 -8.82 6.02
N GLN A 56 6.19 -9.43 5.83
CA GLN A 56 5.37 -9.95 6.93
C GLN A 56 6.09 -11.04 7.74
N TRP A 57 7.08 -11.74 7.20
CA TRP A 57 7.87 -12.74 7.93
C TRP A 57 9.08 -12.14 8.64
N THR A 58 9.75 -11.17 8.01
CA THR A 58 10.99 -10.59 8.53
C THR A 58 10.77 -9.35 9.39
N ARG A 59 9.63 -8.67 9.22
CA ARG A 59 9.26 -7.41 9.90
C ARG A 59 7.83 -7.46 10.44
N ALA A 60 7.36 -8.65 10.84
CA ALA A 60 5.99 -8.91 11.31
C ALA A 60 5.51 -7.91 12.38
N ARG A 61 6.33 -7.65 13.39
CA ARG A 61 6.00 -6.74 14.50
C ARG A 61 5.84 -5.29 14.04
N GLU A 62 6.75 -4.83 13.18
CA GLU A 62 6.70 -3.47 12.65
C GLU A 62 5.47 -3.29 11.75
N LEU A 63 5.20 -4.25 10.86
CA LEU A 63 3.98 -4.24 10.05
C LEU A 63 2.72 -4.22 10.93
N ALA A 64 2.66 -5.06 11.97
CA ALA A 64 1.52 -5.10 12.88
C ALA A 64 1.31 -3.75 13.58
N SER A 65 2.38 -3.12 14.09
CA SER A 65 2.29 -1.79 14.70
C SER A 65 1.78 -0.73 13.73
N VAL A 66 2.25 -0.73 12.48
CA VAL A 66 1.77 0.20 11.44
C VAL A 66 0.28 0.01 11.17
N LEU A 67 -0.18 -1.25 11.08
CA LEU A 67 -1.59 -1.56 10.84
C LEU A 67 -2.49 -1.19 12.03
N VAL A 68 -2.05 -1.46 13.27
CA VAL A 68 -2.79 -1.07 14.49
C VAL A 68 -2.92 0.43 14.58
N ASN A 69 -1.82 1.18 14.42
CA ASN A 69 -1.86 2.64 14.44
C ASN A 69 -2.85 3.21 13.41
N PHE A 70 -2.86 2.66 12.19
CA PHE A 70 -3.79 3.09 11.15
C PHE A 70 -5.27 2.80 11.47
N MET A 71 -5.57 1.75 12.24
CA MET A 71 -6.94 1.44 12.66
C MET A 71 -7.42 2.29 13.84
N GLU A 72 -6.50 2.84 14.63
CA GLU A 72 -6.78 3.65 15.81
C GLU A 72 -6.86 5.16 15.51
N GLU A 73 -6.45 5.60 14.31
CA GLU A 73 -6.60 6.96 13.78
C GLU A 73 -8.04 7.29 13.35
#